data_AF-A0A9D4X4S3-F1
#
_entry.id   AF-A0A9D4X4S3-F1
#
_cell.length_a   1.000
_cell.length_b   1.000
_cell.length_c   1.000
_cell.angle_alpha   90.00
_cell.angle_beta   90.00
_cell.angle_gamma   90.00
#
_symmetry.space_group_name_H-M   'P 1'
#
loop_
_entity.id
_entity.type
_entity.pdbx_description
1 polymer ?
#
loop_
_entity_poly.entity_id
_entity_poly.type
_entity_poly.pdbx_seq_one_letter_code
_entity_poly.pdbx_strand_id
1 'polypeptide(L)'
;MSSSSNEEEVSSSTLVAIDTDKNSKHAVKWAVDHLLEKNSSCTLIHVKTKSLNRNEFDSETKEGRPPTEEELHQLFLPFRGFCARKGIVAKELVLQDSDVSSALYDY
;
A
#
# COMPACT_ATOMS: atom_id res chain seq x y z
N MET A 1 10.68 -25.05 30.35
CA MET A 1 10.45 -24.78 28.91
C MET A 1 9.41 -23.70 28.87
N SER A 2 9.86 -22.45 28.81
CA SER A 2 8.95 -21.29 28.82
C SER A 2 8.42 -21.11 27.41
N SER A 3 7.10 -21.24 27.27
CA SER A 3 6.38 -20.91 26.05
C SER A 3 6.51 -19.41 25.82
N SER A 4 7.25 -19.01 24.78
CA SER A 4 7.23 -17.63 24.31
C SER A 4 5.92 -17.41 23.57
N SER A 5 4.98 -16.75 24.23
CA SER A 5 3.83 -16.13 23.59
C SER A 5 4.36 -15.16 22.53
N ASN A 6 4.07 -15.41 21.26
CA ASN A 6 4.22 -14.39 20.22
C ASN A 6 3.22 -13.29 20.54
N GLU A 7 3.68 -12.27 21.25
CA GLU A 7 3.01 -10.98 21.30
C GLU A 7 3.08 -10.44 19.86
N GLU A 8 2.00 -10.61 19.11
CA GLU A 8 1.71 -9.74 17.98
C GLU A 8 1.55 -8.34 18.57
N GLU A 9 2.68 -7.64 18.70
CA GLU A 9 2.72 -6.19 18.72
C GLU A 9 1.83 -5.74 17.57
N VAL A 10 0.64 -5.23 17.91
CA VAL A 10 -0.26 -4.56 16.96
C VAL A 10 0.44 -3.26 16.60
N SER A 11 1.46 -3.38 15.76
CA SER A 11 2.07 -2.24 15.10
C SER A 11 0.93 -1.55 14.37
N SER A 12 0.66 -0.29 14.73
CA SER A 12 -0.37 0.52 14.07
C SER A 12 -0.03 0.60 12.59
N SER A 13 -0.64 -0.28 11.79
CA SER A 13 -0.36 -0.39 10.37
C SER A 13 -1.12 0.71 9.66
N THR A 14 -0.43 1.80 9.34
CA THR A 14 -1.03 2.87 8.54
C THR A 14 -1.02 2.46 7.08
N LEU A 15 -2.20 2.42 6.47
CA LEU A 15 -2.38 2.27 5.04
C LEU A 15 -2.67 3.62 4.39
N VAL A 16 -2.02 3.89 3.27
CA VAL A 16 -2.28 5.09 2.46
C VAL A 16 -2.64 4.65 1.06
N ALA A 17 -3.91 4.80 0.71
CA ALA A 17 -4.39 4.53 -0.64
C ALA A 17 -3.81 5.54 -1.62
N ILE A 18 -3.31 5.04 -2.75
CA ILE A 18 -2.71 5.85 -3.81
C ILE A 18 -3.26 5.45 -5.18
N ASP A 19 -3.35 6.45 -6.04
CA ASP A 19 -3.69 6.33 -7.46
C ASP A 19 -2.74 7.18 -8.32
N THR A 20 -3.01 7.24 -9.62
CA THR A 20 -2.23 8.04 -10.58
C THR A 20 -2.56 9.53 -10.54
N ASP A 21 -3.50 9.96 -9.69
CA ASP A 21 -3.93 11.35 -9.60
C ASP A 21 -3.00 12.21 -8.74
N LYS A 22 -2.96 13.51 -9.06
CA LYS A 22 -2.11 14.49 -8.37
C LYS A 22 -2.45 14.66 -6.89
N ASN A 23 -3.66 14.29 -6.48
CA ASN A 23 -4.13 14.45 -5.10
C ASN A 23 -3.47 13.41 -4.16
N SER A 24 -3.13 12.22 -4.68
CA SER A 24 -2.41 11.20 -3.92
C SER A 24 -1.07 11.70 -3.36
N LYS A 25 -0.39 12.61 -4.08
CA LYS A 25 0.86 13.24 -3.58
C LYS A 25 0.63 14.08 -2.32
N HIS A 26 -0.49 14.78 -2.26
CA HIS A 26 -0.84 15.62 -1.12
C HIS A 26 -1.28 14.75 0.07
N ALA A 27 -2.06 13.70 -0.17
CA ALA A 27 -2.49 12.76 0.84
C ALA A 27 -1.30 12.02 1.50
N VAL A 28 -0.40 11.46 0.69
CA VAL A 28 0.82 10.80 1.21
C VAL A 28 1.68 11.78 2.00
N LYS A 29 1.92 12.99 1.48
CA LYS A 29 2.67 14.01 2.21
C LYS A 29 2.00 14.37 3.55
N TRP A 30 0.68 14.52 3.56
CA TRP A 30 -0.06 14.82 4.78
C TRP A 30 0.09 13.71 5.81
N ALA A 31 -0.09 12.44 5.41
CA ALA A 31 0.07 11.29 6.30
C ALA A 31 1.49 11.20 6.87
N VAL A 32 2.50 11.37 6.00
CA VAL A 32 3.92 11.38 6.39
C VAL A 32 4.26 12.51 7.38
N ASP A 33 3.61 13.66 7.27
CA ASP A 33 3.91 14.81 8.13
C ASP A 33 3.12 14.84 9.44
N HIS A 34 1.92 14.25 9.49
CA HIS A 34 0.97 14.45 10.59
C HIS A 34 0.50 13.17 11.27
N LEU A 35 0.59 12.02 10.59
CA LEU A 35 0.09 10.74 11.10
C LEU A 35 1.23 9.79 11.47
N LEU A 36 2.30 9.78 10.69
CA LEU A 36 3.39 8.82 10.83
C LEU A 36 4.53 9.34 11.70
N GLU A 37 5.00 8.50 12.61
CA GLU A 37 6.16 8.80 13.45
C GLU A 37 7.48 8.49 12.74
N LYS A 38 8.56 9.12 13.19
CA LYS A 38 9.91 8.83 12.67
C LYS A 38 10.29 7.38 13.01
N ASN A 39 10.92 6.67 12.07
CA ASN A 39 11.29 5.25 12.19
C ASN A 39 10.08 4.29 12.25
N SER A 40 8.88 4.74 11.88
CA SER A 40 7.71 3.88 11.69
C SER A 40 7.67 3.28 10.28
N SER A 41 6.63 2.49 10.02
CA SER A 41 6.35 1.95 8.68
C SER A 41 4.92 2.25 8.24
N CYS A 42 4.72 2.37 6.93
CA CYS A 42 3.39 2.46 6.32
C CYS A 42 3.30 1.58 5.08
N THR A 43 2.07 1.26 4.68
CA THR A 43 1.78 0.56 3.43
C THR A 43 1.15 1.53 2.44
N LEU A 44 1.80 1.73 1.31
CA LEU A 44 1.23 2.37 0.15
C LEU A 44 0.42 1.31 -0.59
N ILE A 45 -0.89 1.51 -0.73
CA ILE A 45 -1.79 0.53 -1.33
C ILE A 45 -2.43 1.11 -2.59
N HIS A 46 -2.32 0.39 -3.70
CA HIS A 46 -2.94 0.74 -4.98
C HIS A 46 -3.94 -0.33 -5.38
N VAL A 47 -5.17 0.06 -5.74
CA VAL A 47 -6.14 -0.86 -6.34
C VAL A 47 -6.12 -0.69 -7.85
N LYS A 48 -5.73 -1.75 -8.55
CA LYS A 48 -5.76 -1.80 -10.02
C LYS A 48 -7.11 -2.29 -10.48
N THR A 49 -7.90 -1.41 -11.09
CA THR A 49 -9.17 -1.80 -11.72
C THR A 49 -8.93 -2.37 -13.10
N LYS A 50 -9.18 -3.67 -13.31
CA LYS A 50 -9.19 -4.25 -14.66
C LYS A 50 -10.49 -3.85 -15.35
N SER A 51 -10.38 -3.23 -16.53
CA SER A 51 -11.49 -3.20 -17.48
C SER A 51 -11.77 -4.64 -17.93
N LEU A 52 -13.03 -5.02 -18.09
CA LEU A 52 -13.51 -6.40 -18.39
C LEU A 52 -12.97 -7.02 -19.71
N ASN A 53 -12.00 -6.39 -20.37
CA ASN A 53 -11.45 -6.79 -21.67
C ASN A 53 -10.03 -7.36 -21.55
N ARG A 54 -9.82 -8.44 -20.81
CA ARG A 54 -8.65 -9.32 -21.00
C ARG A 54 -8.90 -10.69 -20.36
N ASN A 55 -8.87 -11.73 -21.18
CA ASN A 55 -8.88 -13.14 -20.82
C ASN A 55 -7.63 -13.55 -20.00
N GLU A 56 -7.46 -13.00 -18.81
CA GLU A 56 -6.45 -13.45 -17.86
C GLU A 56 -7.17 -13.91 -16.60
N PHE A 57 -7.57 -15.17 -16.63
CA PHE A 57 -7.92 -15.97 -15.45
C PHE A 57 -6.62 -16.25 -14.68
N ASP A 58 -6.04 -15.19 -14.13
CA ASP A 58 -5.02 -15.32 -13.09
C ASP A 58 -5.80 -15.32 -11.78
N SER A 59 -5.71 -16.42 -11.04
CA SER A 59 -6.47 -16.66 -9.81
C SER A 59 -6.50 -15.40 -8.94
N GLU A 60 -7.69 -14.83 -8.79
CA GLU A 60 -8.01 -13.69 -7.93
C GLU A 60 -7.77 -14.07 -6.47
N THR A 61 -6.52 -14.07 -6.05
CA THR A 61 -6.19 -14.06 -4.64
C THR A 61 -6.47 -12.64 -4.17
N LYS A 62 -7.50 -12.46 -3.31
CA LYS A 62 -7.76 -11.19 -2.60
C LYS A 62 -6.57 -10.75 -1.73
N GLU A 63 -5.60 -11.64 -1.53
CA GLU A 63 -4.31 -11.38 -0.93
C GLU A 63 -3.47 -10.55 -1.90
N GLY A 64 -3.33 -9.25 -1.62
CA GLY A 64 -2.58 -8.31 -2.47
C GLY A 64 -1.16 -8.78 -2.80
N ARG A 65 -0.60 -8.26 -3.90
CA ARG A 65 0.73 -8.61 -4.37
C ARG A 65 1.72 -7.44 -4.29
N PRO A 66 3.04 -7.68 -4.27
CA PRO A 66 4.00 -6.62 -4.53
C PRO A 66 3.82 -6.03 -5.94
N PRO A 67 4.19 -4.76 -6.17
CA PRO A 67 4.13 -4.13 -7.49
C PRO A 67 5.10 -4.79 -8.48
N THR A 68 4.77 -4.76 -9.77
CA THR A 68 5.77 -5.06 -10.82
C THR A 68 6.83 -3.96 -10.88
N GLU A 69 7.94 -4.18 -11.59
CA GLU A 69 8.97 -3.16 -11.76
C GLU A 69 8.40 -1.89 -12.43
N GLU A 70 7.52 -2.05 -13.42
CA GLU A 70 6.86 -0.94 -14.09
C GLU A 70 5.94 -0.16 -13.14
N GLU A 71 5.11 -0.87 -12.36
CA GLU A 71 4.21 -0.26 -11.38
C GLU A 71 5.00 0.47 -10.29
N LEU A 72 6.09 -0.14 -9.81
CA LEU A 72 6.99 0.47 -8.84
C LEU A 72 7.56 1.79 -9.38
N HIS A 73 8.10 1.79 -10.60
CA HIS A 73 8.74 2.95 -11.20
C HIS A 73 7.74 4.06 -11.57
N GLN A 74 6.57 3.72 -12.11
CA GLN A 74 5.59 4.70 -12.58
C GLN A 74 4.74 5.29 -11.46
N LEU A 75 4.46 4.51 -10.41
CA LEU A 75 3.52 4.91 -9.37
C LEU A 75 4.17 5.08 -8.00
N PHE A 76 4.89 4.07 -7.50
CA PHE A 76 5.28 4.02 -6.08
C PHE A 76 6.52 4.84 -5.72
N LEU A 77 7.55 4.88 -6.60
CA LEU A 77 8.82 5.56 -6.30
C LEU A 77 8.67 7.03 -5.85
N PRO A 78 7.82 7.87 -6.49
CA PRO A 78 7.59 9.23 -6.03
C PRO A 78 7.12 9.32 -4.57
N PHE A 79 6.28 8.37 -4.13
CA PHE A 79 5.72 8.32 -2.79
C PHE A 79 6.69 7.77 -1.75
N ARG A 80 7.48 6.75 -2.12
CA ARG A 80 8.57 6.21 -1.29
C ARG A 80 9.58 7.30 -0.93
N GLY A 81 9.85 8.23 -1.86
CA GLY A 81 10.71 9.40 -1.61
C GLY A 81 10.16 10.38 -0.56
N PHE A 82 8.84 10.49 -0.36
CA PHE A 82 8.27 11.26 0.76
C PHE A 82 8.55 10.55 2.09
N CYS A 83 8.31 9.25 2.14
CA CYS A 83 8.48 8.43 3.34
C CYS A 83 9.95 8.39 3.79
N ALA A 84 10.87 8.09 2.87
CA ALA A 84 12.29 7.96 3.16
C ALA A 84 12.89 9.25 3.76
N ARG A 85 12.45 10.43 3.29
CA ARG A 85 12.92 11.74 3.82
C ARG A 85 12.55 11.97 5.29
N LYS A 86 11.57 11.25 5.83
CA LYS A 86 11.16 11.28 7.24
C LYS A 86 11.61 10.04 8.02
N GLY A 87 12.41 9.17 7.41
CA GLY A 87 12.83 7.91 8.02
C GLY A 87 11.68 6.92 8.19
N ILE A 88 10.66 6.99 7.32
CA ILE A 88 9.53 6.05 7.31
C ILE A 88 9.82 4.95 6.28
N VAL A 89 9.64 3.70 6.69
CA VAL A 89 9.72 2.53 5.80
C VAL A 89 8.38 2.36 5.08
N ALA A 90 8.36 2.60 3.77
CA ALA A 90 7.18 2.32 2.95
C ALA A 90 7.23 0.88 2.42
N LYS A 91 6.12 0.16 2.57
CA LYS A 91 5.83 -1.11 1.89
C LYS A 91 4.85 -0.83 0.74
N GLU A 92 5.02 -1.51 -0.38
CA GLU A 92 4.16 -1.35 -1.55
C GLU A 92 3.25 -2.56 -1.74
N LEU A 93 1.97 -2.30 -1.96
CA LEU A 93 0.95 -3.33 -2.17
C LEU A 93 0.03 -2.96 -3.33
N VAL A 94 -0.25 -3.93 -4.19
CA VAL A 94 -1.21 -3.82 -5.28
C VAL A 94 -2.34 -4.81 -5.05
N LEU A 95 -3.56 -4.29 -4.93
CA LEU A 95 -4.80 -5.05 -4.99
C LEU A 95 -5.35 -5.06 -6.42
N GLN A 96 -6.11 -6.10 -6.75
CA GLN A 96 -6.75 -6.25 -8.03
C GLN A 96 -8.25 -6.49 -7.78
N ASP A 97 -9.08 -5.51 -8.12
CA ASP A 97 -10.54 -5.60 -7.97
C ASP A 97 -11.23 -4.68 -8.97
N SER A 98 -12.50 -4.95 -9.27
CA SER A 98 -13.38 -4.08 -10.05
C SER A 98 -13.89 -2.87 -9.26
N ASP A 99 -14.03 -2.99 -7.95
CA ASP A 99 -14.52 -1.95 -7.05
C ASP A 99 -13.42 -1.56 -6.04
N VAL A 100 -12.92 -0.33 -6.17
CA VAL A 100 -11.83 0.19 -5.34
C VAL A 100 -12.20 0.21 -3.86
N SER A 101 -13.44 0.57 -3.54
CA SER A 101 -13.87 0.75 -2.15
C SER A 101 -13.99 -0.60 -1.44
N SER A 102 -14.56 -1.58 -2.14
CA SER A 102 -14.71 -2.94 -1.65
C SER A 102 -13.36 -3.61 -1.45
N ALA A 103 -12.43 -3.43 -2.39
CA ALA A 103 -11.06 -3.95 -2.27
C ALA A 103 -10.33 -3.41 -1.03
N LEU A 104 -10.47 -2.10 -0.76
CA LEU A 104 -9.86 -1.46 0.40
C LEU A 104 -10.55 -1.83 1.72
N TYR A 105 -11.84 -2.16 1.68
CA TYR A 105 -12.61 -2.58 2.86
C TYR A 105 -12.33 -4.04 3.24
N ASP A 106 -12.20 -4.91 2.23
CA ASP A 106 -11.96 -6.34 2.42
C ASP A 106 -10.52 -6.65 2.88
N TYR A 107 -9.59 -5.74 2.63
CA TYR A 107 -8.17 -5.85 3.01
C TYR A 107 -7.89 -5.26 4.39
#